data_AF-A0A8C7HZ27-F1
#
_entry.id   AF-A0A8C7HZ27-F1
#
_cell.length_a   1.000
_cell.length_b   1.000
_cell.length_c   1.000
_cell.angle_alpha   90.00
_cell.angle_beta   90.00
_cell.angle_gamma   90.00
#
_symmetry.space_group_name_H-M   'P 1'
#
loop_
_entity.id
_entity.type
_entity.pdbx_description
1 polymer ?
#
loop_
_entity_poly.entity_id
_entity_poly.type
_entity_poly.pdbx_seq_one_letter_code
_entity_poly.pdbx_strand_id
1 'polypeptide(L)'
;MAQYITRAERPAIQDLYTRRCQRKACCQTPATQVIDCDLCYFMTSSTGAPSLGLKGFLTVNFVVCQLFALLTAFWFRLYLHPSKTSPFIRHVVATLLGFYLALFCFGWYALHFLVQSGLTYSIMMFAGLEHMHKLCFIVALGYLSFCQVTRVYVFDYGMYSADFTGPMMVITQKITSLAFEIHDGETCVRMPNLLEYLSYNCNFMGILAGPTCSYNDYMAFIEGTAYQPRHLEANGRENGKYKHTEPSPKNDIISKLCTCAISLAIFLSVSKLCPVERSIDDKFMASTPFILQVLYLYLSMLATRPKYYFIWTLSDAINNAAGFGFNGYNKDGTPRWDLISNLRILDIEFATSFKMFLDNWNIQTALWLKRVCYERCPINPTAATFLLSAMWHGVYPGYYLTFLTGISMTMAARALRHNIRPYFLGSTTHRSIYDVITWAGTQIAICYTVVPFVLLAVGPSLKFYRSWYYCIHIACLVLVLALPVKPRHLRIKEEQQQQNSLQGGLTEDHNSHSITDNNCNQKHKAT
;
A
#
# COMPACT_ATOMS: atom_id res chain seq x y z
N MET A 1 -1.11 57.12 -28.14
CA MET A 1 -1.08 58.34 -27.30
C MET A 1 -1.11 57.89 -25.85
N ALA A 2 -0.26 58.28 -24.92
CA ALA A 2 0.95 59.09 -24.91
C ALA A 2 1.72 58.68 -23.64
N GLN A 3 3.04 58.82 -23.69
CA GLN A 3 3.94 58.71 -22.54
C GLN A 3 3.75 59.86 -21.54
N TYR A 4 4.39 59.71 -20.37
CA TYR A 4 4.74 60.69 -19.32
C TYR A 4 3.89 60.68 -18.04
N ILE A 5 4.39 59.97 -17.02
CA ILE A 5 4.51 60.55 -15.66
C ILE A 5 5.93 60.29 -15.14
N THR A 6 6.45 61.35 -14.55
CA THR A 6 7.82 61.69 -14.22
C THR A 6 8.31 61.15 -12.87
N ARG A 7 9.64 61.14 -12.79
CA ARG A 7 10.53 60.65 -11.74
C ARG A 7 10.47 61.55 -10.49
N ALA A 8 9.49 61.38 -9.60
CA ALA A 8 9.44 62.13 -8.33
C ALA A 8 8.68 61.46 -7.16
N GLU A 9 8.63 60.14 -7.01
CA GLU A 9 8.03 59.49 -5.82
C GLU A 9 8.79 58.23 -5.37
N ARG A 10 10.13 58.26 -5.40
CA ARG A 10 10.96 57.12 -5.01
C ARG A 10 11.43 57.04 -3.54
N PRO A 11 11.29 58.06 -2.65
CA PRO A 11 11.65 57.87 -1.23
C PRO A 11 10.50 57.54 -0.26
N ALA A 12 9.23 57.62 -0.64
CA ALA A 12 8.11 57.52 0.33
C ALA A 12 7.55 56.10 0.56
N ILE A 13 7.91 55.12 -0.27
CA ILE A 13 7.39 53.73 -0.17
C ILE A 13 8.34 52.80 0.60
N GLN A 14 9.63 53.15 0.69
CA GLN A 14 10.64 52.35 1.40
C GLN A 14 10.56 52.50 2.94
N ASP A 15 10.12 53.66 3.45
CA ASP A 15 10.08 53.93 4.90
C ASP A 15 8.83 53.36 5.60
N LEU A 16 7.76 53.09 4.83
CA LEU A 16 6.56 52.38 5.31
C LEU A 16 6.77 50.86 5.42
N TYR A 17 7.67 50.28 4.63
CA TYR A 17 8.01 48.86 4.72
C TYR A 17 8.96 48.55 5.89
N THR A 18 9.86 49.48 6.22
CA THR A 18 10.87 49.28 7.27
C THR A 18 10.28 49.44 8.68
N ARG A 19 9.36 50.40 8.89
CA ARG A 19 8.72 50.61 10.21
C ARG A 19 7.68 49.55 10.58
N ARG A 20 7.13 48.80 9.61
CA ARG A 20 6.22 47.67 9.87
C ARG A 20 6.96 46.39 10.27
N CYS A 21 8.22 46.24 9.89
CA CYS A 21 9.06 45.10 10.27
C CYS A 21 9.61 45.19 11.71
N GLN A 22 9.78 46.38 12.29
CA GLN A 22 10.34 46.52 13.64
C GLN A 22 9.33 46.42 14.79
N ARG A 23 8.00 46.55 14.54
CA ARG A 23 6.98 46.44 15.60
C ARG A 23 6.40 45.03 15.83
N LYS A 24 6.80 44.02 15.05
CA LYS A 24 6.40 42.61 15.26
C LYS A 24 7.49 41.73 15.88
N ALA A 25 8.66 42.28 16.19
CA ALA A 25 9.82 41.52 16.68
C ALA A 25 9.93 41.39 18.21
N CYS A 26 8.96 41.89 18.99
CA CYS A 26 9.02 41.85 20.45
C CYS A 26 7.74 41.26 21.05
N CYS A 27 7.60 39.93 20.95
CA CYS A 27 6.83 39.08 21.85
C CYS A 27 7.23 37.63 21.53
N GLN A 28 8.39 37.22 22.06
CA GLN A 28 8.82 35.83 22.11
C GLN A 28 8.09 35.10 23.24
N THR A 29 7.41 34.00 22.91
CA THR A 29 7.10 32.85 23.79
C THR A 29 6.72 31.66 22.88
N PRO A 30 6.91 30.41 23.31
CA PRO A 30 7.59 29.40 22.50
C PRO A 30 6.75 28.78 21.38
N ALA A 31 7.46 28.49 20.30
CA ALA A 31 7.02 27.74 19.14
C ALA A 31 6.58 26.32 19.51
N THR A 32 5.27 26.06 19.47
CA THR A 32 4.68 24.72 19.31
C THR A 32 3.39 24.84 18.52
N GLN A 33 3.50 25.07 17.22
CA GLN A 33 2.47 24.75 16.24
C GLN A 33 3.18 24.23 14.99
N VAL A 34 3.41 22.91 14.96
CA VAL A 34 3.88 22.20 13.76
C VAL A 34 2.75 21.27 13.33
N ILE A 35 1.89 21.85 12.48
CA ILE A 35 1.37 21.29 11.22
C ILE A 35 1.19 19.77 11.20
N ASP A 36 -0.01 19.35 11.58
CA ASP A 36 -0.60 18.03 11.31
C ASP A 36 -1.25 18.08 9.91
N CYS A 37 -0.81 17.24 8.97
CA CYS A 37 -1.37 17.20 7.61
C CYS A 37 -1.55 15.78 7.05
N ASP A 38 -2.82 15.45 6.86
CA ASP A 38 -3.37 14.91 5.62
C ASP A 38 -3.78 13.43 5.50
N LEU A 39 -3.86 12.73 6.63
CA LEU A 39 -4.92 11.71 6.83
C LEU A 39 -5.37 11.65 8.30
N CYS A 40 -4.61 12.21 9.24
CA CYS A 40 -4.95 12.30 10.67
C CYS A 40 -6.05 13.32 10.97
N TYR A 41 -6.07 14.46 10.30
CA TYR A 41 -7.11 15.48 10.48
C TYR A 41 -8.43 15.20 9.73
N PHE A 42 -8.46 14.12 8.95
CA PHE A 42 -9.54 13.80 7.99
C PHE A 42 -10.86 13.35 8.60
N MET A 43 -10.98 13.10 9.92
CA MET A 43 -12.31 12.82 10.51
C MET A 43 -12.60 13.48 11.86
N THR A 44 -11.74 14.39 12.36
CA THR A 44 -11.89 14.94 13.71
C THR A 44 -12.76 16.20 13.82
N SER A 45 -13.16 16.86 12.72
CA SER A 45 -13.99 18.07 12.76
C SER A 45 -15.47 17.82 12.45
N SER A 46 -16.20 17.22 13.39
CA SER A 46 -17.65 17.39 13.48
C SER A 46 -18.04 17.59 14.93
N THR A 47 -18.10 18.85 15.36
CA THR A 47 -19.14 19.47 16.21
C THR A 47 -18.62 20.80 16.76
N GLY A 48 -19.09 21.89 16.15
CA GLY A 48 -18.82 23.28 16.52
C GLY A 48 -19.02 24.20 15.31
N ALA A 49 -20.27 24.42 14.89
CA ALA A 49 -20.61 25.35 13.78
C ALA A 49 -20.69 26.81 14.29
N PRO A 50 -20.53 27.86 13.44
CA PRO A 50 -20.45 27.84 11.98
C PRO A 50 -19.22 28.60 11.44
N SER A 51 -18.24 27.87 10.91
CA SER A 51 -17.52 28.29 9.70
C SER A 51 -17.09 27.01 8.99
N LEU A 52 -17.89 26.60 7.99
CA LEU A 52 -17.61 25.43 7.17
C LEU A 52 -16.42 25.76 6.27
N GLY A 53 -15.20 25.67 6.82
CA GLY A 53 -13.98 25.89 6.06
C GLY A 53 -13.80 24.84 4.95
N LEU A 54 -13.05 25.19 3.90
CA LEU A 54 -12.77 24.36 2.72
C LEU A 54 -12.22 22.95 3.08
N LYS A 55 -11.59 22.77 4.26
CA LYS A 55 -11.08 21.48 4.77
C LYS A 55 -12.20 20.48 5.14
N GLY A 56 -13.27 20.95 5.79
CA GLY A 56 -14.43 20.11 6.13
C GLY A 56 -15.22 19.69 4.90
N PHE A 57 -15.30 20.58 3.90
CA PHE A 57 -15.97 20.33 2.63
C PHE A 57 -15.36 19.15 1.86
N LEU A 58 -14.03 19.11 1.71
CA LEU A 58 -13.36 18.06 0.95
C LEU A 58 -13.40 16.68 1.63
N THR A 59 -13.37 16.66 2.96
CA THR A 59 -13.53 15.43 3.75
C THR A 59 -14.91 14.81 3.54
N VAL A 60 -15.94 15.65 3.62
CA VAL A 60 -17.32 15.24 3.34
C VAL A 60 -17.42 14.77 1.89
N ASN A 61 -16.79 15.46 0.95
CA ASN A 61 -16.79 15.05 -0.46
C ASN A 61 -16.17 13.66 -0.65
N PHE A 62 -15.03 13.34 -0.01
CA PHE A 62 -14.43 12.01 -0.14
C PHE A 62 -15.35 10.91 0.37
N VAL A 63 -15.93 11.07 1.57
CA VAL A 63 -16.83 10.06 2.14
C VAL A 63 -18.11 9.95 1.29
N VAL A 64 -18.67 11.08 0.85
CA VAL A 64 -19.84 11.12 -0.05
C VAL A 64 -19.53 10.44 -1.39
N CYS A 65 -18.37 10.72 -2.00
CA CYS A 65 -17.89 10.06 -3.23
C CYS A 65 -17.83 8.54 -3.04
N GLN A 66 -17.29 8.05 -1.91
CA GLN A 66 -17.17 6.61 -1.63
C GLN A 66 -18.54 5.95 -1.40
N LEU A 67 -19.45 6.61 -0.67
CA LEU A 67 -20.82 6.11 -0.49
C LEU A 67 -21.59 6.09 -1.82
N PHE A 68 -21.45 7.14 -2.64
CA PHE A 68 -22.01 7.19 -3.97
C PHE A 68 -21.42 6.09 -4.87
N ALA A 69 -20.10 5.87 -4.80
CA ALA A 69 -19.43 4.80 -5.53
C ALA A 69 -19.96 3.42 -5.11
N LEU A 70 -20.25 3.19 -3.82
CA LEU A 70 -20.86 1.95 -3.35
C LEU A 70 -22.25 1.71 -3.94
N LEU A 71 -23.12 2.73 -3.92
CA LEU A 71 -24.45 2.65 -4.54
C LEU A 71 -24.35 2.41 -6.05
N THR A 72 -23.45 3.14 -6.69
CA THR A 72 -23.17 3.04 -8.13
C THR A 72 -22.59 1.67 -8.49
N ALA A 73 -21.82 1.05 -7.60
CA ALA A 73 -21.28 -0.29 -7.80
C ALA A 73 -22.39 -1.35 -7.86
N PHE A 74 -23.38 -1.29 -6.95
CA PHE A 74 -24.56 -2.15 -7.04
C PHE A 74 -25.33 -1.92 -8.35
N TRP A 75 -25.54 -0.65 -8.72
CA TRP A 75 -26.18 -0.30 -9.98
C TRP A 75 -25.41 -0.84 -11.20
N PHE A 76 -24.09 -0.67 -11.21
CA PHE A 76 -23.19 -1.13 -12.27
C PHE A 76 -23.29 -2.64 -12.45
N ARG A 77 -23.32 -3.40 -11.34
CA ARG A 77 -23.47 -4.85 -11.39
C ARG A 77 -24.83 -5.30 -11.89
N LEU A 78 -25.91 -4.65 -11.45
CA LEU A 78 -27.29 -5.05 -11.80
C LEU A 78 -27.68 -4.71 -13.24
N TYR A 79 -27.31 -3.51 -13.70
CA TYR A 79 -27.77 -2.98 -14.98
C TYR A 79 -26.74 -3.10 -16.09
N LEU A 80 -25.44 -2.99 -15.77
CA LEU A 80 -24.37 -3.12 -16.76
C LEU A 80 -23.69 -4.49 -16.69
N HIS A 81 -24.38 -5.53 -16.22
CA HIS A 81 -23.85 -6.89 -16.13
C HIS A 81 -23.22 -7.35 -17.47
N PRO A 82 -22.07 -8.06 -17.48
CA PRO A 82 -21.39 -8.47 -18.71
C PRO A 82 -22.25 -9.27 -19.69
N SER A 83 -23.23 -10.03 -19.19
CA SER A 83 -24.18 -10.77 -20.05
C SER A 83 -25.21 -9.90 -20.77
N LYS A 84 -25.38 -8.63 -20.36
CA LYS A 84 -26.38 -7.68 -20.89
C LYS A 84 -25.75 -6.50 -21.62
N THR A 85 -24.46 -6.27 -21.42
CA THR A 85 -23.80 -5.02 -21.83
C THR A 85 -22.41 -5.31 -22.35
N SER A 86 -22.05 -4.65 -23.46
CA SER A 86 -20.73 -4.84 -24.07
C SER A 86 -19.60 -4.33 -23.17
N PRO A 87 -18.39 -4.91 -23.26
CA PRO A 87 -17.20 -4.42 -22.55
C PRO A 87 -16.91 -2.94 -22.83
N PHE A 88 -17.17 -2.48 -24.05
CA PHE A 88 -17.02 -1.07 -24.44
C PHE A 88 -17.85 -0.13 -23.57
N ILE A 89 -19.15 -0.40 -23.39
CA ILE A 89 -20.04 0.45 -22.57
C ILE A 89 -19.59 0.40 -21.10
N ARG A 90 -19.24 -0.79 -20.59
CA ARG A 90 -18.74 -0.96 -19.22
C ARG A 90 -17.47 -0.12 -18.99
N HIS A 91 -16.52 -0.12 -19.93
CA HIS A 91 -15.33 0.72 -19.87
C HIS A 91 -15.65 2.21 -19.87
N VAL A 92 -16.50 2.67 -20.80
CA VAL A 92 -16.90 4.08 -20.89
C VAL A 92 -17.55 4.54 -19.60
N VAL A 93 -18.54 3.80 -19.09
CA VAL A 93 -19.25 4.17 -17.86
C VAL A 93 -18.31 4.17 -16.65
N ALA A 94 -17.47 3.14 -16.51
CA ALA A 94 -16.52 3.07 -15.41
C ALA A 94 -15.55 4.25 -15.38
N THR A 95 -15.08 4.67 -16.57
CA THR A 95 -14.14 5.79 -16.76
C THR A 95 -14.81 7.13 -16.48
N LEU A 96 -15.98 7.39 -17.08
CA LEU A 96 -16.69 8.65 -16.93
C LEU A 96 -17.14 8.88 -15.49
N LEU A 97 -17.65 7.85 -14.83
CA LEU A 97 -18.01 7.93 -13.41
C LEU A 97 -16.77 8.17 -12.54
N GLY A 98 -15.66 7.49 -12.81
CA GLY A 98 -14.45 7.69 -12.02
C GLY A 98 -13.88 9.09 -12.18
N PHE A 99 -13.84 9.60 -13.41
CA PHE A 99 -13.42 10.98 -13.66
C PHE A 99 -14.37 12.00 -13.03
N TYR A 100 -15.69 11.76 -13.07
CA TYR A 100 -16.68 12.59 -12.37
C TYR A 100 -16.42 12.63 -10.86
N LEU A 101 -16.19 11.47 -10.22
CA LEU A 101 -15.87 11.41 -8.79
C LEU A 101 -14.56 12.12 -8.47
N ALA A 102 -13.54 11.96 -9.31
CA ALA A 102 -12.27 12.67 -9.16
C ALA A 102 -12.45 14.19 -9.26
N LEU A 103 -13.19 14.68 -10.25
CA LEU A 103 -13.50 16.12 -10.39
C LEU A 103 -14.33 16.66 -9.22
N PHE A 104 -15.31 15.90 -8.74
CA PHE A 104 -16.11 16.31 -7.59
C PHE A 104 -15.28 16.38 -6.31
N CYS A 105 -14.42 15.39 -6.09
CA CYS A 105 -13.59 15.29 -4.90
C CYS A 105 -12.38 16.26 -4.91
N PHE A 106 -11.73 16.48 -6.07
CA PHE A 106 -10.47 17.24 -6.17
C PHE A 106 -10.51 18.46 -7.11
N GLY A 107 -11.65 18.76 -7.73
CA GLY A 107 -11.75 19.85 -8.71
C GLY A 107 -10.79 19.66 -9.89
N TRP A 108 -10.24 20.78 -10.38
CA TRP A 108 -9.33 20.79 -11.53
C TRP A 108 -8.03 20.01 -11.30
N TYR A 109 -7.63 19.73 -10.06
CA TYR A 109 -6.46 18.90 -9.77
C TYR A 109 -6.62 17.46 -10.30
N ALA A 110 -7.85 16.97 -10.49
CA ALA A 110 -8.11 15.69 -11.14
C ALA A 110 -7.56 15.60 -12.57
N LEU A 111 -7.29 16.74 -13.25
CA LEU A 111 -6.63 16.74 -14.55
C LEU A 111 -5.21 16.17 -14.49
N HIS A 112 -4.52 16.27 -13.35
CA HIS A 112 -3.20 15.65 -13.19
C HIS A 112 -3.27 14.12 -13.38
N PHE A 113 -4.41 13.49 -13.11
CA PHE A 113 -4.61 12.04 -13.27
C PHE A 113 -4.59 11.66 -14.76
N LEU A 114 -5.23 12.49 -15.59
CA LEU A 114 -5.24 12.34 -17.05
C LEU A 114 -3.88 12.68 -17.66
N VAL A 115 -3.20 13.72 -17.18
CA VAL A 115 -1.86 14.08 -17.65
C VAL A 115 -0.88 12.93 -17.37
N GLN A 116 -0.86 12.42 -16.14
CA GLN A 116 0.02 11.31 -15.77
C GLN A 116 -0.26 10.07 -16.63
N SER A 117 -1.54 9.72 -16.80
CA SER A 117 -1.97 8.58 -17.62
C SER A 117 -1.61 8.79 -19.09
N GLY A 118 -1.83 9.99 -19.65
CA GLY A 118 -1.56 10.30 -21.06
C GLY A 118 -0.08 10.32 -21.41
N LEU A 119 0.76 10.91 -20.55
CA LEU A 119 2.23 10.91 -20.72
C LEU A 119 2.78 9.47 -20.78
N THR A 120 2.33 8.63 -19.86
CA THR A 120 2.80 7.25 -19.75
C THR A 120 2.22 6.35 -20.83
N TYR A 121 0.97 6.55 -21.26
CA TYR A 121 0.41 5.88 -22.43
C TYR A 121 1.15 6.22 -23.72
N SER A 122 1.55 7.49 -23.89
CA SER A 122 2.36 7.91 -25.03
C SER A 122 3.70 7.17 -25.06
N ILE A 123 4.34 6.99 -23.90
CA ILE A 123 5.56 6.18 -23.79
C ILE A 123 5.29 4.72 -24.17
N MET A 124 4.18 4.13 -23.71
CA MET A 124 3.81 2.75 -24.07
C MET A 124 3.59 2.55 -25.58
N MET A 125 3.10 3.57 -26.28
CA MET A 125 2.85 3.50 -27.73
C MET A 125 4.10 3.76 -28.58
N PHE A 126 5.02 4.62 -28.13
CA PHE A 126 6.14 5.09 -28.96
C PHE A 126 7.51 4.55 -28.54
N ALA A 127 7.70 4.12 -27.29
CA ALA A 127 8.98 3.58 -26.84
C ALA A 127 9.12 2.10 -27.25
N GLY A 128 10.34 1.68 -27.58
CA GLY A 128 10.63 0.26 -27.79
C GLY A 128 10.40 -0.56 -26.51
N LEU A 129 9.93 -1.80 -26.66
CA LEU A 129 9.56 -2.69 -25.55
C LEU A 129 10.66 -2.83 -24.49
N GLU A 130 11.92 -2.87 -24.91
CA GLU A 130 13.11 -2.98 -24.03
C GLU A 130 13.20 -1.84 -22.99
N HIS A 131 12.79 -0.63 -23.34
CA HIS A 131 12.96 0.56 -22.50
C HIS A 131 11.64 1.10 -21.92
N MET A 132 10.50 0.71 -22.49
CA MET A 132 9.16 1.20 -22.15
C MET A 132 8.89 1.20 -20.64
N HIS A 133 9.07 0.06 -19.97
CA HIS A 133 8.76 -0.09 -18.55
C HIS A 133 9.60 0.84 -17.66
N LYS A 134 10.89 1.04 -17.98
CA LYS A 134 11.78 1.94 -17.23
C LYS A 134 11.36 3.39 -17.42
N LEU A 135 11.04 3.78 -18.67
CA LEU A 135 10.58 5.13 -18.98
C LEU A 135 9.22 5.43 -18.33
N CYS A 136 8.26 4.50 -18.41
CA CYS A 136 6.98 4.62 -17.72
C CYS A 136 7.18 4.76 -16.21
N PHE A 137 8.08 3.97 -15.62
CA PHE A 137 8.41 4.06 -14.19
C PHE A 137 8.98 5.42 -13.80
N ILE A 138 10.01 5.89 -14.52
CA ILE A 138 10.67 7.18 -14.26
C ILE A 138 9.67 8.34 -14.43
N VAL A 139 8.88 8.33 -15.50
CA VAL A 139 7.93 9.42 -15.79
C VAL A 139 6.75 9.40 -14.83
N ALA A 140 6.18 8.24 -14.51
CA ALA A 140 5.06 8.15 -13.56
C ALA A 140 5.49 8.59 -12.15
N LEU A 141 6.60 8.04 -11.64
CA LEU A 141 7.10 8.38 -10.31
C LEU A 141 7.64 9.81 -10.25
N GLY A 142 8.30 10.28 -11.31
CA GLY A 142 8.82 11.64 -11.42
C GLY A 142 7.70 12.68 -11.46
N TYR A 143 6.63 12.44 -12.22
CA TYR A 143 5.46 13.32 -12.26
C TYR A 143 4.69 13.33 -10.93
N LEU A 144 4.52 12.16 -10.29
CA LEU A 144 3.98 12.07 -8.93
C LEU A 144 4.81 12.91 -7.95
N SER A 145 6.15 12.74 -7.98
CA SER A 145 7.07 13.48 -7.12
C SER A 145 6.98 15.00 -7.36
N PHE A 146 6.88 15.42 -8.63
CA PHE A 146 6.67 16.83 -8.98
C PHE A 146 5.38 17.38 -8.37
N CYS A 147 4.27 16.65 -8.48
CA CYS A 147 3.00 17.06 -7.88
C CYS A 147 3.06 17.08 -6.34
N GLN A 148 3.73 16.11 -5.71
CA GLN A 148 3.94 16.08 -4.26
C GLN A 148 4.81 17.25 -3.78
N VAL A 149 5.90 17.58 -4.48
CA VAL A 149 6.74 18.76 -4.20
C VAL A 149 5.93 20.03 -4.35
N THR A 150 5.20 20.18 -5.45
CA THR A 150 4.39 21.37 -5.72
C THR A 150 3.31 21.53 -4.64
N ARG A 151 2.65 20.45 -4.25
CA ARG A 151 1.69 20.44 -3.12
C ARG A 151 2.32 20.99 -1.85
N VAL A 152 3.46 20.43 -1.43
CA VAL A 152 4.09 20.76 -0.15
C VAL A 152 4.75 22.15 -0.13
N TYR A 153 5.43 22.55 -1.20
CA TYR A 153 6.27 23.75 -1.18
C TYR A 153 5.66 24.97 -1.86
N VAL A 154 4.70 24.78 -2.76
CA VAL A 154 4.04 25.89 -3.48
C VAL A 154 2.68 26.20 -2.89
N PHE A 155 1.89 25.16 -2.56
CA PHE A 155 0.52 25.34 -2.08
C PHE A 155 0.42 25.32 -0.54
N ASP A 156 1.22 24.51 0.16
CA ASP A 156 1.20 24.41 1.63
C ASP A 156 1.98 25.53 2.38
N TYR A 157 2.49 26.56 1.69
CA TYR A 157 3.07 27.76 2.33
C TYR A 157 2.02 28.69 2.96
N GLY A 158 0.89 28.13 3.44
CA GLY A 158 -0.05 28.90 4.21
C GLY A 158 -1.45 28.32 4.38
N MET A 159 -2.06 27.63 3.41
CA MET A 159 -3.45 27.15 3.55
C MET A 159 -3.88 26.14 2.46
N TYR A 160 -4.74 25.16 2.85
CA TYR A 160 -5.64 24.32 2.01
C TYR A 160 -4.93 23.35 1.02
N SER A 161 -5.37 22.14 0.67
CA SER A 161 -6.65 21.42 0.64
C SER A 161 -6.34 19.97 0.16
N ALA A 162 -7.20 18.99 0.47
CA ALA A 162 -7.18 17.57 0.06
C ALA A 162 -6.05 17.08 -0.87
N ASP A 163 -5.32 16.07 -0.39
CA ASP A 163 -4.21 15.46 -1.09
C ASP A 163 -4.66 14.69 -2.36
N PHE A 164 -4.72 15.40 -3.49
CA PHE A 164 -4.97 14.81 -4.82
C PHE A 164 -3.85 13.85 -5.25
N THR A 165 -2.69 13.85 -4.57
CA THR A 165 -1.59 12.94 -4.91
C THR A 165 -1.85 11.52 -4.41
N GLY A 166 -2.79 11.30 -3.48
CA GLY A 166 -3.22 9.96 -3.05
C GLY A 166 -3.78 9.09 -4.20
N PRO A 167 -4.78 9.55 -4.96
CA PRO A 167 -5.19 8.91 -6.22
C PRO A 167 -4.04 8.70 -7.22
N MET A 168 -3.15 9.70 -7.36
CA MET A 168 -2.00 9.60 -8.26
C MET A 168 -1.03 8.50 -7.85
N MET A 169 -0.87 8.26 -6.55
CA MET A 169 -0.07 7.14 -6.03
C MET A 169 -0.64 5.80 -6.52
N VAL A 170 -1.96 5.60 -6.48
CA VAL A 170 -2.65 4.39 -6.97
C VAL A 170 -2.49 4.25 -8.49
N ILE A 171 -2.66 5.34 -9.24
CA ILE A 171 -2.48 5.37 -10.70
C ILE A 171 -1.03 5.04 -11.07
N THR A 172 -0.04 5.57 -10.35
CA THR A 172 1.38 5.25 -10.54
C THR A 172 1.64 3.74 -10.43
N GLN A 173 1.05 3.10 -9.42
CA GLN A 173 1.19 1.65 -9.23
C GLN A 173 0.58 0.86 -10.38
N LYS A 174 -0.61 1.24 -10.82
CA LYS A 174 -1.31 0.60 -11.96
C LYS A 174 -0.51 0.72 -13.25
N ILE A 175 -0.10 1.93 -13.62
CA ILE A 175 0.67 2.22 -14.84
C ILE A 175 1.98 1.43 -14.86
N THR A 176 2.74 1.51 -13.76
CA THR A 176 4.05 0.87 -13.72
C THR A 176 3.93 -0.64 -13.67
N SER A 177 2.96 -1.20 -12.93
CA SER A 177 2.68 -2.63 -12.94
C SER A 177 2.40 -3.12 -14.35
N LEU A 178 1.48 -2.48 -15.07
CA LEU A 178 1.14 -2.84 -16.45
C LEU A 178 2.35 -2.77 -17.38
N ALA A 179 3.15 -1.69 -17.29
CA ALA A 179 4.32 -1.54 -18.15
C ALA A 179 5.36 -2.65 -17.90
N PHE A 180 5.57 -3.06 -16.64
CA PHE A 180 6.43 -4.20 -16.30
C PHE A 180 5.84 -5.55 -16.72
N GLU A 181 4.53 -5.75 -16.54
CA GLU A 181 3.83 -6.98 -16.96
C GLU A 181 3.95 -7.20 -18.49
N ILE A 182 3.79 -6.14 -19.29
CA ILE A 182 3.99 -6.19 -20.76
C ILE A 182 5.45 -6.49 -21.11
N HIS A 183 6.41 -5.82 -20.44
CA HIS A 183 7.83 -6.03 -20.71
C HIS A 183 8.30 -7.45 -20.40
N ASP A 184 7.84 -8.01 -19.27
CA ASP A 184 8.21 -9.36 -18.84
C ASP A 184 7.59 -10.46 -19.73
N GLY A 185 6.70 -10.10 -20.66
CA GLY A 185 6.04 -11.04 -21.55
C GLY A 185 5.10 -11.99 -20.82
N GLU A 186 4.47 -11.54 -19.72
CA GLU A 186 3.44 -12.34 -19.06
C GLU A 186 2.35 -12.69 -20.09
N THR A 187 2.19 -13.98 -20.39
CA THR A 187 1.57 -14.56 -21.60
C THR A 187 0.14 -14.12 -21.92
N CYS A 188 -0.51 -13.34 -21.05
CA CYS A 188 -1.88 -12.89 -21.21
C CYS A 188 -2.02 -11.36 -21.32
N VAL A 189 -0.94 -10.58 -21.22
CA VAL A 189 -1.00 -9.11 -21.20
C VAL A 189 -0.71 -8.54 -22.59
N ARG A 190 -1.75 -8.12 -23.30
CA ARG A 190 -1.63 -7.37 -24.56
C ARG A 190 -1.53 -5.87 -24.30
N MET A 191 -1.01 -5.13 -25.29
CA MET A 191 -1.05 -3.66 -25.26
C MET A 191 -2.51 -3.19 -25.17
N PRO A 192 -2.88 -2.36 -24.18
CA PRO A 192 -4.23 -1.83 -24.05
C PRO A 192 -4.51 -0.80 -25.15
N ASN A 193 -5.76 -0.71 -25.60
CA ASN A 193 -6.20 0.49 -26.30
C ASN A 193 -6.42 1.64 -25.30
N LEU A 194 -6.58 2.87 -25.82
CA LEU A 194 -6.72 4.06 -24.99
C LEU A 194 -7.90 3.98 -24.00
N LEU A 195 -9.04 3.42 -24.43
CA LEU A 195 -10.22 3.30 -23.58
C LEU A 195 -10.00 2.30 -22.45
N GLU A 196 -9.44 1.12 -22.75
CA GLU A 196 -9.09 0.11 -21.75
C GLU A 196 -8.10 0.66 -20.73
N TYR A 197 -7.08 1.38 -21.21
CA TYR A 197 -6.06 1.99 -20.38
C TYR A 197 -6.62 3.08 -19.45
N LEU A 198 -7.42 4.01 -20.00
CA LEU A 198 -8.07 5.05 -19.19
C LEU A 198 -9.07 4.44 -18.22
N SER A 199 -9.80 3.41 -18.62
CA SER A 199 -10.74 2.70 -17.76
C SER A 199 -10.02 2.00 -16.60
N TYR A 200 -8.91 1.32 -16.87
CA TYR A 200 -8.11 0.67 -15.83
C TYR A 200 -7.57 1.67 -14.79
N ASN A 201 -7.06 2.81 -15.24
CA ASN A 201 -6.50 3.83 -14.36
C ASN A 201 -7.57 4.65 -13.63
N CYS A 202 -8.64 5.04 -14.33
CA CYS A 202 -9.63 6.00 -13.86
C CYS A 202 -11.02 5.39 -13.58
N ASN A 203 -11.11 4.10 -13.26
CA ASN A 203 -12.40 3.51 -12.87
C ASN A 203 -12.92 4.04 -11.52
N PHE A 204 -14.23 4.26 -11.43
CA PHE A 204 -14.87 4.77 -10.22
C PHE A 204 -14.68 3.91 -8.96
N MET A 205 -14.45 2.59 -9.12
CA MET A 205 -14.35 1.65 -8.00
C MET A 205 -13.05 1.83 -7.21
N GLY A 206 -11.98 2.30 -7.86
CA GLY A 206 -10.65 2.38 -7.25
C GLY A 206 -9.90 3.70 -7.42
N ILE A 207 -10.46 4.69 -8.15
CA ILE A 207 -9.75 5.94 -8.45
C ILE A 207 -9.40 6.76 -7.19
N LEU A 208 -10.23 6.72 -6.14
CA LEU A 208 -10.04 7.58 -4.97
C LEU A 208 -9.04 7.02 -3.94
N ALA A 209 -9.04 5.71 -3.71
CA ALA A 209 -8.25 5.09 -2.64
C ALA A 209 -7.73 3.67 -2.96
N GLY A 210 -7.84 3.22 -4.22
CA GLY A 210 -7.55 1.84 -4.60
C GLY A 210 -8.69 0.88 -4.21
N PRO A 211 -8.42 -0.41 -3.97
CA PRO A 211 -7.11 -1.07 -4.08
C PRO A 211 -6.58 -1.07 -5.52
N THR A 212 -5.27 -1.32 -5.68
CA THR A 212 -4.70 -1.62 -6.99
C THR A 212 -5.00 -3.08 -7.36
N CYS A 213 -4.94 -3.39 -8.65
CA CYS A 213 -5.19 -4.73 -9.17
C CYS A 213 -4.34 -4.96 -10.43
N SER A 214 -4.13 -6.22 -10.83
CA SER A 214 -3.53 -6.53 -12.14
C SER A 214 -4.45 -6.06 -13.27
N TYR A 215 -3.85 -5.65 -14.38
CA TYR A 215 -4.59 -5.29 -15.58
C TYR A 215 -5.44 -6.46 -16.11
N ASN A 216 -4.92 -7.69 -16.06
CA ASN A 216 -5.65 -8.88 -16.51
C ASN A 216 -6.91 -9.14 -15.68
N ASP A 217 -6.83 -9.00 -14.36
CA ASP A 217 -7.99 -9.21 -13.50
C ASP A 217 -9.05 -8.11 -13.71
N TYR A 218 -8.62 -6.88 -13.98
CA TYR A 218 -9.53 -5.79 -14.37
C TYR A 218 -10.23 -6.06 -15.71
N MET A 219 -9.48 -6.50 -16.72
CA MET A 219 -10.05 -6.85 -18.03
C MET A 219 -11.02 -8.03 -17.91
N ALA A 220 -10.65 -9.08 -17.18
CA ALA A 220 -11.52 -10.22 -16.94
C ALA A 220 -12.82 -9.83 -16.21
N PHE A 221 -12.76 -8.84 -15.31
CA PHE A 221 -13.94 -8.26 -14.68
C PHE A 221 -14.83 -7.50 -15.68
N ILE A 222 -14.25 -6.63 -16.51
CA ILE A 222 -15.03 -5.85 -17.49
C ILE A 222 -15.64 -6.77 -18.55
N GLU A 223 -14.93 -7.78 -19.01
CA GLU A 223 -15.39 -8.74 -20.02
C GLU A 223 -16.32 -9.82 -19.45
N GLY A 224 -16.33 -10.01 -18.13
CA GLY A 224 -17.16 -11.01 -17.46
C GLY A 224 -16.59 -12.43 -17.46
N THR A 225 -15.29 -12.58 -17.74
CA THR A 225 -14.57 -13.87 -17.73
C THR A 225 -13.98 -14.20 -16.35
N ALA A 226 -14.05 -13.28 -15.38
CA ALA A 226 -13.50 -13.44 -14.02
C ALA A 226 -14.04 -14.66 -13.23
N TYR A 227 -15.21 -15.20 -13.62
CA TYR A 227 -15.84 -16.34 -12.95
C TYR A 227 -15.58 -17.68 -13.65
N GLN A 228 -14.89 -17.68 -14.80
CA GLN A 228 -14.51 -18.92 -15.47
C GLN A 228 -13.42 -19.60 -14.63
N PRO A 229 -13.58 -20.90 -14.28
CA PRO A 229 -12.61 -21.57 -13.43
C PRO A 229 -11.24 -21.58 -14.12
N ARG A 230 -10.23 -20.96 -13.47
CA ARG A 230 -8.80 -21.10 -13.82
C ARG A 230 -8.25 -22.54 -13.57
N HIS A 231 -9.11 -23.55 -13.51
CA HIS A 231 -8.75 -24.95 -13.29
C HIS A 231 -8.84 -25.75 -14.59
N LEU A 232 -7.73 -25.76 -15.34
CA LEU A 232 -7.30 -26.99 -16.00
C LEU A 232 -6.80 -27.92 -14.89
N GLU A 233 -7.67 -28.81 -14.40
CA GLU A 233 -7.20 -29.92 -13.57
C GLU A 233 -6.36 -30.87 -14.43
N ALA A 234 -5.17 -31.21 -13.95
CA ALA A 234 -4.21 -32.11 -14.60
C ALA A 234 -4.71 -33.56 -14.78
N ASN A 235 -5.98 -33.85 -14.50
CA ASN A 235 -6.61 -35.14 -14.71
C ASN A 235 -8.00 -34.90 -15.28
N GLY A 236 -8.17 -35.07 -16.60
CA GLY A 236 -9.38 -34.77 -17.38
C GLY A 236 -10.63 -35.57 -16.98
N ARG A 237 -11.16 -35.34 -15.79
CA ARG A 237 -12.48 -35.82 -15.35
C ARG A 237 -13.30 -34.62 -14.92
N GLU A 238 -14.04 -34.05 -15.89
CA GLU A 238 -15.13 -33.13 -15.60
C GLU A 238 -16.21 -33.87 -14.80
N ASN A 239 -16.22 -33.70 -13.48
CA ASN A 239 -17.40 -34.01 -12.69
C ASN A 239 -18.42 -32.88 -12.92
N GLY A 240 -19.32 -33.13 -13.86
CA GLY A 240 -20.40 -32.23 -14.23
C GLY A 240 -21.32 -31.84 -13.06
N LYS A 241 -21.91 -30.64 -13.21
CA LYS A 241 -22.93 -29.98 -12.36
C LYS A 241 -22.44 -29.19 -11.14
N TYR A 242 -21.45 -28.30 -11.31
CA TYR A 242 -21.52 -27.02 -10.59
C TYR A 242 -22.40 -26.07 -11.41
N LYS A 243 -23.60 -25.78 -10.89
CA LYS A 243 -24.53 -24.82 -11.50
C LYS A 243 -23.78 -23.48 -11.68
N HIS A 244 -23.71 -23.03 -12.93
CA HIS A 244 -23.17 -21.73 -13.39
C HIS A 244 -23.92 -20.54 -12.78
N THR A 245 -23.85 -20.35 -11.47
CA THR A 245 -24.43 -19.19 -10.79
C THR A 245 -23.29 -18.30 -10.31
N GLU A 246 -23.34 -17.05 -10.75
CA GLU A 246 -22.42 -16.01 -10.29
C GLU A 246 -22.41 -15.98 -8.75
N PRO A 247 -21.25 -16.05 -8.10
CA PRO A 247 -21.18 -16.04 -6.65
C PRO A 247 -21.76 -14.73 -6.09
N SER A 248 -22.41 -14.81 -4.94
CA SER A 248 -22.93 -13.62 -4.27
C SER A 248 -21.87 -13.02 -3.33
N PRO A 249 -21.50 -11.73 -3.48
CA PRO A 249 -20.64 -10.99 -2.56
C PRO A 249 -21.41 -10.42 -1.35
N LYS A 250 -22.72 -10.69 -1.22
CA LYS A 250 -23.57 -10.03 -0.22
C LYS A 250 -23.00 -10.15 1.20
N ASN A 251 -22.59 -11.35 1.61
CA ASN A 251 -22.10 -11.60 2.96
C ASN A 251 -20.75 -10.88 3.20
N ASP A 252 -19.83 -10.95 2.24
CA ASP A 252 -18.55 -10.24 2.29
C ASP A 252 -18.74 -8.73 2.35
N ILE A 253 -19.66 -8.17 1.57
CA ILE A 253 -19.96 -6.74 1.60
C ILE A 253 -20.50 -6.33 2.96
N ILE A 254 -21.46 -7.08 3.53
CA ILE A 254 -22.00 -6.79 4.87
C ILE A 254 -20.89 -6.85 5.92
N SER A 255 -20.05 -7.89 5.90
CA SER A 255 -18.92 -8.04 6.82
C SER A 255 -17.92 -6.88 6.71
N LYS A 256 -17.57 -6.47 5.49
CA LYS A 256 -16.69 -5.33 5.22
C LYS A 256 -17.32 -4.01 5.68
N LEU A 257 -18.61 -3.79 5.46
CA LEU A 257 -19.32 -2.59 5.95
C LEU A 257 -19.40 -2.56 7.48
N CYS A 258 -19.61 -3.69 8.15
CA CYS A 258 -19.52 -3.79 9.61
C CYS A 258 -18.10 -3.42 10.10
N THR A 259 -17.07 -3.94 9.44
CA THR A 259 -15.67 -3.62 9.73
C THR A 259 -15.39 -2.13 9.56
N CYS A 260 -15.93 -1.51 8.50
CA CYS A 260 -15.86 -0.07 8.27
C CYS A 260 -16.52 0.72 9.40
N ALA A 261 -17.74 0.35 9.81
CA ALA A 261 -18.47 1.02 10.87
C ALA A 261 -17.73 0.95 12.21
N ILE A 262 -17.21 -0.22 12.58
CA ILE A 262 -16.42 -0.41 13.81
C ILE A 262 -15.13 0.40 13.74
N SER A 263 -14.38 0.31 12.65
CA SER A 263 -13.10 1.02 12.49
C SER A 263 -13.29 2.54 12.53
N LEU A 264 -14.33 3.04 11.88
CA LEU A 264 -14.71 4.45 11.90
C LEU A 264 -15.11 4.90 13.31
N ALA A 265 -15.95 4.13 14.00
CA ALA A 265 -16.37 4.44 15.37
C ALA A 265 -15.18 4.50 16.34
N ILE A 266 -14.28 3.52 16.29
CA ILE A 266 -13.06 3.50 17.11
C ILE A 266 -12.19 4.71 16.78
N PHE A 267 -11.97 5.01 15.50
CA PHE A 267 -11.16 6.16 15.12
C PHE A 267 -11.76 7.48 15.64
N LEU A 268 -13.05 7.71 15.43
CA LEU A 268 -13.72 8.95 15.84
C LEU A 268 -13.77 9.15 17.36
N SER A 269 -13.86 8.07 18.12
CA SER A 269 -13.97 8.10 19.58
C SER A 269 -12.61 8.09 20.30
N VAL A 270 -11.71 7.19 19.91
CA VAL A 270 -10.46 6.91 20.66
C VAL A 270 -9.29 7.77 20.19
N SER A 271 -9.19 8.11 18.90
CA SER A 271 -8.01 8.85 18.38
C SER A 271 -7.84 10.22 19.05
N LYS A 272 -8.95 10.89 19.40
CA LYS A 272 -8.95 12.18 20.11
C LYS A 272 -8.44 12.06 21.55
N LEU A 273 -8.58 10.89 22.18
CA LEU A 273 -8.15 10.65 23.56
C LEU A 273 -6.66 10.34 23.65
N CYS A 274 -6.07 9.81 22.58
CA CYS A 274 -4.67 9.38 22.53
C CYS A 274 -3.96 9.97 21.30
N PRO A 275 -3.81 11.30 21.19
CA PRO A 275 -3.09 11.93 20.10
C PRO A 275 -1.61 11.52 20.08
N VAL A 276 -1.06 11.24 18.90
CA VAL A 276 0.33 10.79 18.73
C VAL A 276 1.31 11.88 19.15
N GLU A 277 0.94 13.14 18.97
CA GLU A 277 1.73 14.34 19.28
C GLU A 277 2.04 14.45 20.78
N ARG A 278 1.22 13.85 21.65
CA ARG A 278 1.53 13.83 23.09
C ARG A 278 2.79 13.01 23.40
N SER A 279 3.17 12.06 22.54
CA SER A 279 4.41 11.28 22.71
C SER A 279 5.69 12.13 22.63
N ILE A 280 5.59 13.36 22.09
CA ILE A 280 6.67 14.33 21.96
C ILE A 280 6.45 15.60 22.80
N ASP A 281 5.41 15.62 23.64
CA ASP A 281 5.18 16.70 24.59
C ASP A 281 6.24 16.65 25.71
N ASP A 282 6.89 17.78 25.97
CA ASP A 282 7.97 17.88 26.97
C ASP A 282 7.46 17.52 28.37
N LYS A 283 6.24 17.95 28.70
CA LYS A 283 5.64 17.67 30.00
C LYS A 283 5.37 16.18 30.17
N PHE A 284 4.78 15.55 29.16
CA PHE A 284 4.52 14.12 29.14
C PHE A 284 5.81 13.30 29.28
N MET A 285 6.83 13.59 28.47
CA MET A 285 8.10 12.86 28.48
C MET A 285 8.86 12.98 29.81
N ALA A 286 8.81 14.15 30.45
CA ALA A 286 9.53 14.39 31.70
C ALA A 286 8.82 13.81 32.94
N SER A 287 7.48 13.77 32.93
CA SER A 287 6.69 13.38 34.11
C SER A 287 6.19 11.93 34.10
N THR A 288 6.24 11.26 32.94
CA THR A 288 5.65 9.92 32.77
C THR A 288 6.74 8.83 32.78
N PRO A 289 6.62 7.78 33.61
CA PRO A 289 7.51 6.62 33.56
C PRO A 289 7.61 6.00 32.17
N PHE A 290 8.80 5.52 31.79
CA PHE A 290 9.07 5.00 30.44
C PHE A 290 8.09 3.89 29.99
N ILE A 291 7.74 2.95 30.87
CA ILE A 291 6.76 1.89 30.56
C ILE A 291 5.39 2.47 30.19
N LEU A 292 4.94 3.53 30.89
CA LEU A 292 3.69 4.20 30.56
C LEU A 292 3.78 4.99 29.24
N GLN A 293 4.95 5.51 28.89
CA GLN A 293 5.18 6.10 27.56
C GLN A 293 5.09 5.04 26.44
N VAL A 294 5.61 3.83 26.68
CA VAL A 294 5.50 2.70 25.74
C VAL A 294 4.04 2.28 25.55
N LEU A 295 3.30 2.12 26.65
CA LEU A 295 1.88 1.78 26.61
C LEU A 295 1.06 2.89 25.93
N TYR A 296 1.34 4.15 26.23
CA TYR A 296 0.69 5.28 25.57
C TYR A 296 0.95 5.27 24.07
N LEU A 297 2.20 5.06 23.65
CA LEU A 297 2.55 4.97 22.24
C LEU A 297 1.78 3.86 21.54
N TYR A 298 1.73 2.66 22.14
CA TYR A 298 0.98 1.54 21.58
C TYR A 298 -0.51 1.89 21.42
N LEU A 299 -1.15 2.41 22.47
CA LEU A 299 -2.56 2.80 22.45
C LEU A 299 -2.85 3.91 21.43
N SER A 300 -1.98 4.92 21.34
CA SER A 300 -2.11 6.04 20.42
C SER A 300 -1.98 5.62 18.95
N MET A 301 -1.02 4.74 18.64
CA MET A 301 -0.87 4.19 17.30
C MET A 301 -1.99 3.22 16.94
N LEU A 302 -2.43 2.38 17.89
CA LEU A 302 -3.60 1.51 17.74
C LEU A 302 -4.88 2.31 17.49
N ALA A 303 -5.05 3.46 18.14
CA ALA A 303 -6.21 4.35 17.93
C ALA A 303 -6.17 5.09 16.58
N THR A 304 -4.98 5.31 16.02
CA THR A 304 -4.78 6.03 14.75
C THR A 304 -4.95 5.12 13.53
N ARG A 305 -4.59 3.84 13.65
CA ARG A 305 -4.62 2.85 12.55
C ARG A 305 -6.00 2.61 11.91
N PRO A 306 -7.14 2.59 12.64
CA PRO A 306 -8.45 2.25 12.10
C PRO A 306 -8.95 3.16 10.97
N LYS A 307 -8.40 4.37 10.80
CA LYS A 307 -8.71 5.21 9.63
C LYS A 307 -8.34 4.54 8.31
N TYR A 308 -7.21 3.82 8.28
CA TYR A 308 -6.78 3.06 7.10
C TYR A 308 -7.65 1.82 6.90
N TYR A 309 -8.06 1.18 8.00
CA TYR A 309 -8.99 0.04 7.96
C TYR A 309 -10.32 0.43 7.37
N PHE A 310 -10.86 1.58 7.76
CA PHE A 310 -12.08 2.13 7.19
C PHE A 310 -11.95 2.37 5.69
N ILE A 311 -10.97 3.19 5.26
CA ILE A 311 -10.87 3.61 3.86
C ILE A 311 -10.62 2.43 2.92
N TRP A 312 -9.63 1.58 3.22
CA TRP A 312 -9.26 0.49 2.33
C TRP A 312 -10.29 -0.65 2.35
N THR A 313 -10.95 -0.93 3.48
CA THR A 313 -12.04 -1.92 3.52
C THR A 313 -13.29 -1.42 2.80
N LEU A 314 -13.59 -0.11 2.87
CA LEU A 314 -14.71 0.48 2.14
C LEU A 314 -14.48 0.40 0.64
N SER A 315 -13.29 0.75 0.16
CA SER A 315 -12.96 0.62 -1.26
C SER A 315 -12.99 -0.83 -1.75
N ASP A 316 -12.53 -1.77 -0.93
CA ASP A 316 -12.67 -3.20 -1.21
C ASP A 316 -14.16 -3.62 -1.30
N ALA A 317 -15.01 -3.14 -0.39
CA ALA A 317 -16.46 -3.38 -0.45
C ALA A 317 -17.12 -2.81 -1.72
N ILE A 318 -16.67 -1.64 -2.21
CA ILE A 318 -17.16 -1.02 -3.44
C ILE A 318 -16.85 -1.90 -4.65
N ASN A 319 -15.63 -2.42 -4.75
CA ASN A 319 -15.24 -3.33 -5.83
C ASN A 319 -16.07 -4.62 -5.78
N ASN A 320 -16.22 -5.22 -4.58
CA ASN A 320 -17.07 -6.39 -4.38
C ASN A 320 -18.53 -6.14 -4.75
N ALA A 321 -19.08 -4.97 -4.43
CA ALA A 321 -20.45 -4.59 -4.81
C ALA A 321 -20.63 -4.51 -6.32
N ALA A 322 -19.59 -4.11 -7.06
CA ALA A 322 -19.59 -4.10 -8.53
C ALA A 322 -19.44 -5.50 -9.15
N GLY A 323 -19.11 -6.52 -8.35
CA GLY A 323 -18.82 -7.88 -8.81
C GLY A 323 -17.34 -8.10 -9.15
N PHE A 324 -16.44 -7.24 -8.67
CA PHE A 324 -14.99 -7.43 -8.80
C PHE A 324 -14.40 -7.91 -7.47
N GLY A 325 -13.32 -8.70 -7.49
CA GLY A 325 -12.62 -9.15 -6.27
C GLY A 325 -12.80 -10.63 -5.91
N PHE A 326 -13.49 -11.42 -6.74
CA PHE A 326 -13.67 -12.86 -6.51
C PHE A 326 -12.35 -13.64 -6.66
N ASN A 327 -12.07 -14.55 -5.72
CA ASN A 327 -10.81 -15.31 -5.60
C ASN A 327 -11.04 -16.81 -5.37
N GLY A 328 -12.02 -17.38 -6.08
CA GLY A 328 -12.39 -18.78 -5.96
C GLY A 328 -13.21 -19.09 -4.71
N TYR A 329 -13.22 -20.36 -4.29
CA TYR A 329 -13.99 -20.84 -3.16
C TYR A 329 -13.09 -21.30 -2.01
N ASN A 330 -13.60 -21.18 -0.80
CA ASN A 330 -13.04 -21.80 0.40
C ASN A 330 -13.26 -23.32 0.39
N LYS A 331 -12.58 -24.02 1.30
CA LYS A 331 -12.74 -25.48 1.48
C LYS A 331 -14.17 -25.90 1.84
N ASP A 332 -14.92 -25.00 2.46
CA ASP A 332 -16.33 -25.17 2.82
C ASP A 332 -17.30 -24.82 1.68
N GLY A 333 -16.79 -24.42 0.51
CA GLY A 333 -17.58 -24.03 -0.66
C GLY A 333 -18.08 -22.58 -0.64
N THR A 334 -17.73 -21.77 0.37
CA THR A 334 -18.11 -20.35 0.39
C THR A 334 -17.26 -19.53 -0.59
N PRO A 335 -17.83 -18.56 -1.33
CA PRO A 335 -17.06 -17.74 -2.26
C PRO A 335 -16.10 -16.81 -1.50
N ARG A 336 -14.86 -16.69 -1.97
CA ARG A 336 -13.90 -15.71 -1.45
C ARG A 336 -13.93 -14.44 -2.27
N TRP A 337 -14.01 -13.31 -1.59
CA TRP A 337 -13.96 -11.99 -2.21
C TRP A 337 -12.79 -11.15 -1.69
N ASP A 338 -11.58 -11.72 -1.78
CA ASP A 338 -10.35 -11.15 -1.24
C ASP A 338 -9.22 -10.96 -2.29
N LEU A 339 -9.52 -11.06 -3.59
CA LEU A 339 -8.52 -10.99 -4.68
C LEU A 339 -7.68 -9.71 -4.62
N ILE A 340 -8.34 -8.59 -4.36
CA ILE A 340 -7.74 -7.25 -4.35
C ILE A 340 -7.73 -6.64 -2.95
N SER A 341 -7.97 -7.44 -1.89
CA SER A 341 -7.99 -6.93 -0.52
C SER A 341 -6.62 -6.36 -0.14
N ASN A 342 -6.65 -5.16 0.45
CA ASN A 342 -5.44 -4.46 0.89
C ASN A 342 -5.06 -4.73 2.35
N LEU A 343 -5.95 -5.36 3.12
CA LEU A 343 -5.80 -5.52 4.56
C LEU A 343 -6.24 -6.89 5.02
N ARG A 344 -5.48 -7.45 5.97
CA ARG A 344 -5.91 -8.56 6.83
C ARG A 344 -5.76 -8.15 8.29
N ILE A 345 -6.80 -7.50 8.83
CA ILE A 345 -6.74 -6.79 10.12
C ILE A 345 -6.28 -7.70 11.27
N LEU A 346 -6.81 -8.93 11.35
CA LEU A 346 -6.40 -9.86 12.42
C LEU A 346 -4.93 -10.24 12.31
N ASP A 347 -4.43 -10.51 11.10
CA ASP A 347 -3.03 -10.84 10.88
C ASP A 347 -2.10 -9.64 11.17
N ILE A 348 -2.60 -8.41 11.06
CA ILE A 348 -1.89 -7.18 11.44
C ILE A 348 -1.84 -7.03 12.96
N GLU A 349 -2.99 -7.10 13.64
CA GLU A 349 -3.08 -6.88 15.09
C GLU A 349 -2.41 -7.99 15.90
N PHE A 350 -2.39 -9.22 15.37
CA PHE A 350 -1.74 -10.37 16.00
C PHE A 350 -0.40 -10.76 15.35
N ALA A 351 0.21 -9.86 14.57
CA ALA A 351 1.50 -10.12 13.93
C ALA A 351 2.61 -10.43 14.96
N THR A 352 3.22 -11.61 14.85
CA THR A 352 4.38 -12.04 15.69
C THR A 352 5.73 -11.70 15.06
N SER A 353 5.74 -11.00 13.93
CA SER A 353 6.97 -10.53 13.31
C SER A 353 6.72 -9.31 12.42
N PHE A 354 7.75 -8.46 12.29
CA PHE A 354 7.72 -7.29 11.42
C PHE A 354 7.31 -7.62 9.98
N LYS A 355 7.84 -8.73 9.43
CA LYS A 355 7.46 -9.22 8.10
C LYS A 355 5.97 -9.58 8.00
N MET A 356 5.44 -10.30 9.00
CA MET A 356 4.02 -10.69 8.98
C MET A 356 3.11 -9.46 8.98
N PHE A 357 3.43 -8.41 9.73
CA PHE A 357 2.66 -7.17 9.67
C PHE A 357 2.71 -6.54 8.27
N LEU A 358 3.92 -6.37 7.71
CA LEU A 358 4.09 -5.75 6.39
C LEU A 358 3.42 -6.53 5.26
N ASP A 359 3.44 -7.86 5.32
CA ASP A 359 2.80 -8.72 4.30
C ASP A 359 1.27 -8.60 4.33
N ASN A 360 0.67 -8.10 5.42
CA ASN A 360 -0.78 -7.98 5.60
C ASN A 360 -1.29 -6.52 5.58
N TRP A 361 -0.37 -5.55 5.56
CA TRP A 361 -0.65 -4.12 5.50
C TRP A 361 -0.46 -3.58 4.09
N ASN A 362 -1.50 -3.01 3.49
CA ASN A 362 -1.47 -2.46 2.13
C ASN A 362 -0.92 -3.48 1.11
N ILE A 363 -1.54 -4.66 1.11
CA ILE A 363 -1.06 -5.88 0.43
C ILE A 363 -0.75 -5.61 -1.05
N GLN A 364 -1.63 -4.93 -1.78
CA GLN A 364 -1.44 -4.70 -3.21
C GLN A 364 -0.27 -3.76 -3.49
N THR A 365 0.00 -2.80 -2.59
CA THR A 365 1.21 -1.96 -2.66
C THR A 365 2.47 -2.79 -2.39
N ALA A 366 2.44 -3.69 -1.40
CA ALA A 366 3.56 -4.57 -1.12
C ALA A 366 3.89 -5.50 -2.31
N LEU A 367 2.85 -6.03 -2.98
CA LEU A 367 3.00 -6.82 -4.21
C LEU A 367 3.59 -6.00 -5.36
N TRP A 368 3.10 -4.76 -5.56
CA TRP A 368 3.68 -3.84 -6.54
C TRP A 368 5.16 -3.59 -6.27
N LEU A 369 5.51 -3.17 -5.04
CA LEU A 369 6.88 -2.93 -4.61
C LEU A 369 7.78 -4.16 -4.82
N LYS A 370 7.25 -5.35 -4.54
CA LYS A 370 7.96 -6.61 -4.74
C LYS A 370 8.30 -6.80 -6.23
N ARG A 371 7.31 -6.64 -7.09
CA ARG A 371 7.45 -6.82 -8.54
C ARG A 371 8.37 -5.76 -9.15
N VAL A 372 8.07 -4.48 -8.97
CA VAL A 372 8.78 -3.40 -9.69
C VAL A 372 10.15 -3.06 -9.12
N CYS A 373 10.46 -3.48 -7.88
CA CYS A 373 11.71 -3.13 -7.21
C CYS A 373 12.42 -4.32 -6.56
N TYR A 374 11.80 -5.00 -5.60
CA TYR A 374 12.48 -5.99 -4.77
C TYR A 374 13.09 -7.15 -5.57
N GLU A 375 12.35 -7.71 -6.52
CA GLU A 375 12.80 -8.84 -7.34
C GLU A 375 13.79 -8.42 -8.43
N ARG A 376 13.82 -7.13 -8.76
CA ARG A 376 14.64 -6.55 -9.84
C ARG A 376 15.93 -5.93 -9.33
N CYS A 377 16.06 -5.73 -8.02
CA CYS A 377 17.21 -5.09 -7.41
C CYS A 377 18.27 -6.13 -7.00
N PRO A 378 19.46 -6.15 -7.64
CA PRO A 378 20.51 -7.12 -7.30
C PRO A 378 21.21 -6.78 -5.96
N ILE A 379 21.29 -5.50 -5.60
CA ILE A 379 22.06 -5.02 -4.45
C ILE A 379 21.10 -4.51 -3.37
N ASN A 380 21.03 -5.23 -2.25
CA ASN A 380 20.20 -4.91 -1.10
C ASN A 380 18.73 -4.58 -1.46
N PRO A 381 17.97 -5.56 -1.98
CA PRO A 381 16.59 -5.35 -2.44
C PRO A 381 15.65 -4.84 -1.34
N THR A 382 15.97 -5.11 -0.06
CA THR A 382 15.19 -4.59 1.06
C THR A 382 15.34 -3.07 1.15
N ALA A 383 16.57 -2.55 1.16
CA ALA A 383 16.81 -1.11 1.23
C ALA A 383 16.20 -0.37 0.03
N ALA A 384 16.41 -0.87 -1.19
CA ALA A 384 15.83 -0.28 -2.40
C ALA A 384 14.29 -0.20 -2.34
N THR A 385 13.64 -1.24 -1.83
CA THR A 385 12.18 -1.30 -1.71
C THR A 385 11.65 -0.28 -0.70
N PHE A 386 12.28 -0.17 0.48
CA PHE A 386 11.88 0.82 1.50
C PHE A 386 12.12 2.26 1.02
N LEU A 387 13.21 2.52 0.31
CA LEU A 387 13.48 3.84 -0.29
C LEU A 387 12.48 4.19 -1.38
N LEU A 388 12.13 3.25 -2.25
CA LEU A 388 11.07 3.44 -3.24
C LEU A 388 9.73 3.73 -2.57
N SER A 389 9.40 3.00 -1.49
CA SER A 389 8.20 3.25 -0.72
C SER A 389 8.18 4.67 -0.13
N ALA A 390 9.31 5.16 0.39
CA ALA A 390 9.43 6.53 0.89
C ALA A 390 9.16 7.57 -0.21
N MET A 391 9.81 7.42 -1.37
CA MET A 391 9.61 8.32 -2.52
C MET A 391 8.17 8.30 -3.01
N TRP A 392 7.53 7.12 -3.04
CA TRP A 392 6.13 6.98 -3.45
C TRP A 392 5.17 7.70 -2.49
N HIS A 393 5.42 7.65 -1.17
CA HIS A 393 4.63 8.39 -0.18
C HIS A 393 4.83 9.90 -0.26
N GLY A 394 6.02 10.36 -0.62
CA GLY A 394 6.29 11.73 -1.01
C GLY A 394 7.47 12.38 -0.30
N VAL A 395 7.43 13.71 -0.18
CA VAL A 395 8.62 14.50 0.18
C VAL A 395 8.73 14.88 1.65
N TYR A 396 7.73 14.53 2.47
CA TYR A 396 7.83 14.79 3.90
C TYR A 396 8.97 13.97 4.52
N PRO A 397 9.89 14.60 5.27
CA PRO A 397 11.04 13.90 5.85
C PRO A 397 10.68 12.73 6.78
N GLY A 398 9.52 12.80 7.45
CA GLY A 398 9.01 11.74 8.32
C GLY A 398 8.81 10.40 7.59
N TYR A 399 8.47 10.42 6.30
CA TYR A 399 8.41 9.20 5.49
C TYR A 399 9.78 8.54 5.39
N TYR A 400 10.81 9.30 5.02
CA TYR A 400 12.17 8.77 4.90
C TYR A 400 12.69 8.20 6.22
N LEU A 401 12.46 8.89 7.35
CA LEU A 401 12.84 8.40 8.68
C LEU A 401 12.14 7.07 9.02
N THR A 402 10.85 6.95 8.69
CA THR A 402 10.07 5.72 8.88
C THR A 402 10.63 4.56 8.07
N PHE A 403 10.83 4.76 6.77
CA PHE A 403 11.25 3.68 5.89
C PHE A 403 12.71 3.28 6.14
N LEU A 404 13.60 4.23 6.45
CA LEU A 404 14.97 3.93 6.88
C LEU A 404 14.98 3.11 8.18
N THR A 405 14.16 3.48 9.15
CA THR A 405 13.97 2.69 10.37
C THR A 405 13.43 1.29 10.03
N GLY A 406 12.46 1.20 9.13
CA GLY A 406 11.90 -0.07 8.64
C GLY A 406 12.94 -1.03 8.04
N ILE A 407 13.98 -0.53 7.38
CA ILE A 407 15.11 -1.35 6.89
C ILE A 407 15.80 -2.04 8.08
N SER A 408 16.20 -1.28 9.09
CA SER A 408 16.89 -1.80 10.27
C SER A 408 16.03 -2.81 11.04
N MET A 409 14.74 -2.52 11.22
CA MET A 409 13.77 -3.39 11.89
C MET A 409 13.58 -4.70 11.12
N THR A 410 13.47 -4.62 9.79
CA THR A 410 13.30 -5.81 8.93
C THR A 410 14.52 -6.74 9.01
N MET A 411 15.72 -6.16 9.03
CA MET A 411 16.97 -6.92 9.15
C MET A 411 17.09 -7.58 10.54
N ALA A 412 16.84 -6.82 11.61
CA ALA A 412 16.88 -7.34 12.98
C ALA A 412 15.81 -8.43 13.22
N ALA A 413 14.57 -8.20 12.78
CA ALA A 413 13.49 -9.17 12.91
C ALA A 413 13.79 -10.47 12.15
N ARG A 414 14.46 -10.38 10.99
CA ARG A 414 14.93 -11.55 10.25
C ARG A 414 16.00 -12.31 11.01
N ALA A 415 16.98 -11.61 11.57
CA ALA A 415 18.06 -12.21 12.35
C ALA A 415 17.53 -12.93 13.60
N LEU A 416 16.62 -12.29 14.33
CA LEU A 416 15.92 -12.86 15.47
C LEU A 416 15.15 -14.13 15.07
N ARG A 417 14.34 -14.06 14.01
CA ARG A 417 13.49 -15.18 13.61
C ARG A 417 14.28 -16.37 13.05
N HIS A 418 15.40 -16.11 12.39
CA HIS A 418 16.27 -17.17 11.86
C HIS A 418 17.01 -17.90 12.98
N ASN A 419 17.59 -17.14 13.92
CA ASN A 419 18.49 -17.71 14.93
C ASN A 419 17.76 -18.15 16.20
N ILE A 420 16.71 -17.44 16.64
CA ILE A 420 16.09 -17.68 17.95
C ILE A 420 14.85 -18.59 17.87
N ARG A 421 13.99 -18.39 16.86
CA ARG A 421 12.72 -19.13 16.74
C ARG A 421 12.88 -20.66 16.84
N PRO A 422 13.89 -21.31 16.21
CA PRO A 422 14.02 -22.77 16.26
C PRO A 422 14.05 -23.35 17.69
N TYR A 423 14.64 -22.64 18.66
CA TYR A 423 14.73 -23.08 20.06
C TYR A 423 13.37 -23.12 20.78
N PHE A 424 12.36 -22.45 20.26
CA PHE A 424 11.02 -22.37 20.88
C PHE A 424 9.99 -23.29 20.22
N LEU A 425 10.38 -24.07 19.20
CA LEU A 425 9.47 -24.96 18.48
C LEU A 425 9.29 -26.35 19.13
N GLY A 426 10.11 -26.69 20.13
CA GLY A 426 10.12 -28.03 20.75
C GLY A 426 8.90 -28.36 21.61
N SER A 427 8.11 -27.38 22.06
CA SER A 427 6.86 -27.63 22.80
C SER A 427 5.83 -26.52 22.55
N THR A 428 4.55 -26.84 22.78
CA THR A 428 3.44 -25.89 22.64
C THR A 428 3.59 -24.69 23.57
N THR A 429 3.97 -24.91 24.83
CA THR A 429 4.16 -23.84 25.82
C THR A 429 5.29 -22.88 25.43
N HIS A 430 6.46 -23.39 25.05
CA HIS A 430 7.58 -22.54 24.62
C HIS A 430 7.23 -21.73 23.37
N ARG A 431 6.50 -22.34 22.43
CA ARG A 431 6.00 -21.65 21.23
C ARG A 431 5.03 -20.54 21.60
N SER A 432 4.06 -20.79 22.49
CA SER A 432 3.11 -19.76 22.93
C SER A 432 3.79 -18.60 23.63
N ILE A 433 4.78 -18.87 24.50
CA ILE A 433 5.58 -17.82 25.15
C ILE A 433 6.32 -16.99 24.11
N TYR A 434 6.99 -17.64 23.16
CA TYR A 434 7.67 -16.95 22.06
C TYR A 434 6.70 -16.10 21.23
N ASP A 435 5.53 -16.64 20.89
CA ASP A 435 4.53 -15.93 20.08
C ASP A 435 4.00 -14.69 20.82
N VAL A 436 3.75 -14.75 22.14
CA VAL A 436 3.33 -13.58 22.94
C VAL A 436 4.43 -12.52 23.03
N ILE A 437 5.67 -12.93 23.34
CA ILE A 437 6.80 -11.99 23.45
C ILE A 437 7.08 -11.31 22.11
N THR A 438 7.10 -12.09 21.03
CA THR A 438 7.38 -11.55 19.69
C THR A 438 6.22 -10.76 19.11
N TRP A 439 4.98 -11.07 19.48
CA TRP A 439 3.83 -10.21 19.22
C TRP A 439 3.99 -8.83 19.88
N ALA A 440 4.21 -8.80 21.19
CA ALA A 440 4.37 -7.53 21.93
C ALA A 440 5.55 -6.71 21.39
N GLY A 441 6.70 -7.37 21.17
CA GLY A 441 7.89 -6.74 20.59
C GLY A 441 7.65 -6.22 19.17
N THR A 442 6.92 -6.97 18.33
CA THR A 442 6.57 -6.55 16.97
C THR A 442 5.67 -5.32 16.98
N GLN A 443 4.61 -5.31 17.79
CA GLN A 443 3.69 -4.17 17.86
C GLN A 443 4.41 -2.89 18.32
N ILE A 444 5.27 -2.98 19.35
CA ILE A 444 6.05 -1.84 19.83
C ILE A 444 7.04 -1.37 18.75
N ALA A 445 7.77 -2.29 18.10
CA ALA A 445 8.73 -1.95 17.05
C ALA A 445 8.06 -1.24 15.86
N ILE A 446 6.84 -1.65 15.50
CA ILE A 446 6.06 -1.00 14.44
C ILE A 446 5.58 0.37 14.87
N CYS A 447 5.04 0.51 16.08
CA CYS A 447 4.64 1.82 16.59
C CYS A 447 5.82 2.79 16.57
N TYR A 448 6.97 2.38 17.09
CA TYR A 448 8.21 3.16 17.07
C TYR A 448 8.68 3.53 15.65
N THR A 449 8.55 2.60 14.70
CA THR A 449 8.91 2.83 13.29
C THR A 449 8.01 3.86 12.62
N VAL A 450 6.71 3.84 12.92
CA VAL A 450 5.68 4.62 12.22
C VAL A 450 5.48 6.02 12.83
N VAL A 451 5.96 6.32 14.03
CA VAL A 451 5.82 7.68 14.62
C VAL A 451 6.25 8.81 13.66
N PRO A 452 7.42 8.77 13.01
CA PRO A 452 7.81 9.82 12.06
C PRO A 452 6.86 9.92 10.86
N PHE A 453 6.23 8.82 10.44
CA PHE A 453 5.25 8.81 9.36
C PHE A 453 4.04 9.68 9.72
N VAL A 454 3.64 9.65 10.98
CA VAL A 454 2.52 10.46 11.49
C VAL A 454 2.96 11.91 11.75
N LEU A 455 4.16 12.12 12.29
CA LEU A 455 4.67 13.45 12.62
C LEU A 455 5.15 14.27 11.41
N LEU A 456 5.48 13.61 10.29
CA LEU A 456 5.92 14.16 9.00
C LEU A 456 7.21 15.00 9.00
N ALA A 457 7.63 15.55 10.13
CA ALA A 457 8.73 16.50 10.25
C ALA A 457 9.93 15.93 11.00
N VAL A 458 11.14 16.37 10.63
CA VAL A 458 12.42 15.89 11.21
C VAL A 458 12.52 16.22 12.70
N GLY A 459 12.28 17.48 13.09
CA GLY A 459 12.46 17.94 14.47
C GLY A 459 11.63 17.13 15.48
N PRO A 460 10.30 17.05 15.33
CA PRO A 460 9.43 16.20 16.14
C PRO A 460 9.86 14.72 16.15
N SER A 461 10.25 14.17 15.00
CA SER A 461 10.66 12.77 14.88
C SER A 461 11.96 12.45 15.62
N LEU A 462 12.97 13.32 15.51
CA LEU A 462 14.24 13.17 16.24
C LEU A 462 14.06 13.41 17.74
N LYS A 463 13.15 14.32 18.12
CA LYS A 463 12.77 14.53 19.53
C LYS A 463 12.20 13.24 20.13
N PHE A 464 11.28 12.58 19.42
CA PHE A 464 10.75 11.27 19.80
C PHE A 464 11.85 10.21 19.96
N TYR A 465 12.74 10.05 18.96
CA TYR A 465 13.81 9.07 19.07
C TYR A 465 14.78 9.33 20.21
N ARG A 466 15.08 10.60 20.48
CA ARG A 466 15.92 11.01 21.60
C ARG A 466 15.27 10.71 22.95
N SER A 467 13.97 10.92 23.12
CA SER A 467 13.28 10.60 24.39
C SER A 467 13.22 9.09 24.65
N TRP A 468 13.26 8.29 23.59
CA TRP A 468 13.41 6.83 23.65
C TRP A 468 14.86 6.36 23.66
N TYR A 469 15.83 7.27 23.78
CA TYR A 469 17.27 6.98 23.78
C TYR A 469 17.75 6.15 22.59
N TYR A 470 17.05 6.22 21.45
CA TYR A 470 17.29 5.39 20.27
C TYR A 470 17.29 3.88 20.57
N CYS A 471 16.59 3.43 21.62
CA CYS A 471 16.75 2.10 22.20
C CYS A 471 16.46 0.97 21.19
N ILE A 472 15.44 1.12 20.34
CA ILE A 472 15.09 0.08 19.35
C ILE A 472 16.08 0.10 18.17
N HIS A 473 16.58 1.25 17.74
CA HIS A 473 17.66 1.30 16.73
C HIS A 473 18.93 0.62 17.24
N ILE A 474 19.32 0.89 18.49
CA ILE A 474 20.47 0.27 19.14
C ILE A 474 20.25 -1.25 19.24
N ALA A 475 19.07 -1.69 19.70
CA ALA A 475 18.73 -3.11 19.76
C ALA A 475 18.80 -3.79 18.37
N CYS A 476 18.30 -3.12 17.32
CA CYS A 476 18.40 -3.65 15.95
C CYS A 476 19.85 -3.80 15.50
N LEU A 477 20.70 -2.81 15.77
CA LEU A 477 22.12 -2.86 15.44
C LEU A 477 22.81 -4.03 16.16
N VAL A 478 22.58 -4.17 17.47
CA VAL A 478 23.15 -5.28 18.25
C VAL A 478 22.68 -6.64 17.72
N LEU A 479 21.38 -6.79 17.44
CA LEU A 479 20.84 -8.05 16.92
C LEU A 479 21.42 -8.42 15.55
N VAL A 480 21.56 -7.45 14.64
CA VAL A 480 22.14 -7.71 13.31
C VAL A 480 23.63 -8.06 13.39
N LEU A 481 24.38 -7.45 14.31
CA LEU A 481 25.81 -7.74 14.50
C LEU A 481 26.05 -9.07 15.24
N ALA A 482 25.22 -9.39 16.23
CA ALA A 482 25.39 -10.58 17.06
C ALA A 482 24.81 -11.86 16.43
N LEU A 483 23.78 -11.74 15.58
CA LEU A 483 23.08 -12.86 14.98
C LEU A 483 23.30 -12.87 13.45
N PRO A 484 24.34 -13.56 12.96
CA PRO A 484 24.61 -13.60 11.53
C PRO A 484 23.44 -14.24 10.78
N VAL A 485 23.12 -13.69 9.62
CA VAL A 485 22.14 -14.24 8.68
C VAL A 485 22.84 -14.46 7.35
N LYS A 486 22.85 -15.70 6.85
CA LYS A 486 23.43 -15.98 5.53
C LYS A 486 22.76 -15.12 4.44
N PRO A 487 23.54 -14.51 3.52
CA PRO A 487 23.00 -13.79 2.37
C PRO A 487 22.04 -14.64 1.54
N ARG A 488 20.96 -14.02 1.05
CA ARG A 488 19.89 -14.71 0.30
C ARG A 488 20.40 -15.47 -0.93
N HIS A 489 21.38 -14.92 -1.66
CA HIS A 489 21.96 -15.58 -2.85
C HIS A 489 22.67 -16.89 -2.49
N LEU A 490 23.39 -16.94 -1.37
CA LEU A 490 24.05 -18.16 -0.91
C LEU A 490 23.01 -19.21 -0.49
N ARG A 491 21.89 -18.77 0.11
CA ARG A 491 20.80 -19.68 0.48
C ARG A 491 20.07 -20.26 -0.72
N ILE A 492 19.77 -19.44 -1.74
CA ILE A 492 19.14 -19.93 -2.98
C ILE A 492 20.06 -20.92 -3.70
N LYS A 493 21.37 -20.64 -3.72
CA LYS A 493 22.37 -21.55 -4.31
C LYS A 493 22.44 -22.89 -3.55
N GLU A 494 22.39 -22.86 -2.22
CA GLU A 494 22.31 -24.07 -1.38
C GLU A 494 20.99 -24.83 -1.59
N GLU A 495 19.84 -24.15 -1.61
CA GLU A 495 18.51 -24.75 -1.86
C GLU A 495 18.44 -25.41 -3.24
N GLN A 496 19.02 -24.77 -4.27
CA GLN A 496 19.13 -25.35 -5.63
C GLN A 496 20.10 -26.53 -5.68
N GLN A 497 21.24 -26.47 -4.99
CA GLN A 497 22.17 -27.61 -4.88
C GLN A 497 21.56 -28.79 -4.13
N GLN A 498 20.73 -28.52 -3.12
CA GLN A 498 20.05 -29.54 -2.34
C GLN A 498 18.92 -30.21 -3.16
N GLN A 499 18.15 -29.43 -3.93
CA GLN A 499 17.20 -29.99 -4.90
C GLN A 499 17.88 -30.83 -5.98
N ASN A 500 18.99 -30.34 -6.54
CA ASN A 500 19.74 -31.08 -7.57
C ASN A 500 20.35 -32.39 -7.03
N SER A 501 20.80 -32.42 -5.77
CA SER A 501 21.32 -33.65 -5.14
C SER A 501 20.23 -34.64 -4.75
N LEU A 502 19.05 -34.17 -4.27
CA LEU A 502 17.88 -35.01 -4.06
C LEU A 502 17.37 -35.64 -5.37
N GLN A 503 17.42 -34.89 -6.47
CA GLN A 503 17.02 -35.37 -7.80
C GLN A 503 18.06 -36.32 -8.43
N GLY A 504 19.35 -36.13 -8.11
CA GLY A 504 20.45 -37.05 -8.44
C GLY A 504 20.39 -38.37 -7.66
N GLY A 505 20.07 -38.34 -6.36
CA GLY A 505 19.92 -39.56 -5.55
C GLY A 505 18.76 -40.45 -5.99
N LEU A 506 17.64 -39.86 -6.41
CA LEU A 506 16.50 -40.59 -6.99
C LEU A 506 16.81 -41.25 -8.34
N THR A 507 17.81 -40.75 -9.08
CA THR A 507 18.26 -41.34 -10.35
C THR A 507 19.32 -42.44 -10.13
N GLU A 508 20.11 -42.38 -9.07
CA GLU A 508 21.04 -43.46 -8.69
C GLU A 508 20.31 -44.67 -8.08
N ASP A 509 19.28 -44.47 -7.24
CA ASP A 509 18.49 -45.58 -6.67
C ASP A 509 17.65 -46.33 -7.72
N HIS A 510 17.30 -45.68 -8.84
CA HIS A 510 16.65 -46.36 -9.96
C HIS A 510 17.60 -47.20 -10.81
N ASN A 511 18.91 -46.89 -10.79
CA ASN A 511 19.94 -47.63 -11.50
C ASN A 511 20.59 -48.73 -10.65
N SER A 512 20.56 -48.63 -9.32
CA SER A 512 21.07 -49.69 -8.42
C SER A 512 20.14 -50.91 -8.37
N HIS A 513 18.83 -50.73 -8.58
CA HIS A 513 17.86 -51.83 -8.65
C HIS A 513 17.75 -52.51 -10.03
N SER A 514 18.41 -52.01 -11.09
CA SER A 514 18.31 -52.58 -12.43
C SER A 514 19.50 -53.46 -12.86
N ILE A 515 20.51 -53.65 -11.99
CA ILE A 515 21.79 -54.29 -12.36
C ILE A 515 21.92 -55.75 -11.86
N THR A 516 20.99 -56.30 -11.08
CA THR A 516 21.13 -57.67 -10.51
C THR A 516 20.37 -58.81 -11.19
N ASP A 517 19.57 -58.59 -12.24
CA ASP A 517 18.85 -59.68 -12.92
C ASP A 517 19.06 -59.65 -14.43
N ASN A 518 20.20 -60.14 -14.91
CA ASN A 518 20.33 -60.63 -16.30
C ASN A 518 21.61 -61.47 -16.46
N ASN A 519 21.60 -62.69 -15.93
CA ASN A 519 22.54 -63.71 -16.39
C ASN A 519 21.98 -65.12 -16.17
N CYS A 520 21.11 -65.60 -17.07
CA CYS A 520 21.01 -67.05 -17.34
C CYS A 520 20.29 -67.38 -18.66
N ASN A 521 21.11 -67.89 -19.60
CA ASN A 521 20.82 -68.93 -20.61
C ASN A 521 19.78 -68.71 -21.72
N GLN A 522 20.30 -68.34 -22.90
CA GLN A 522 19.94 -68.97 -24.17
C GLN A 522 20.49 -70.40 -24.23
N LYS A 523 19.62 -71.41 -24.42
CA LYS A 523 19.87 -72.49 -25.41
C LYS A 523 18.67 -73.45 -25.60
N HIS A 524 18.48 -73.79 -26.87
CA HIS A 524 17.79 -74.94 -27.48
C HIS A 524 16.29 -74.88 -27.79
N LYS A 525 16.00 -74.73 -29.09
CA LYS A 525 15.01 -75.54 -29.83
C LYS A 525 15.56 -75.96 -31.19
N ALA A 526 15.89 -77.24 -31.31
CA ALA A 526 15.56 -78.12 -32.43
C ALA A 526 14.86 -79.29 -31.72
N THR A 527 13.63 -79.68 -32.02
CA THR A 527 13.00 -79.99 -33.31
C THR A 527 11.50 -79.80 -33.18
#